data_AF-A0A1Q3EBU6-F1
#
_entry.id   AF-A0A1Q3EBU6-F1
#
_cell.length_a   1.000
_cell.length_b   1.000
_cell.length_c   1.000
_cell.angle_alpha   90.00
_cell.angle_beta   90.00
_cell.angle_gamma   90.00
#
_symmetry.space_group_name_H-M   'P 1'
#
loop_
_entity.id
_entity.type
_entity.pdbx_description
1 polymer ?
#
loop_
_entity_poly.entity_id
_entity_poly.type
_entity_poly.pdbx_seq_one_letter_code
_entity_poly.pdbx_strand_id
1 'polypeptide(L)'
;MILTTPASRRSEKKWTQASQTRGIIRKLMSIQRQAALLITGAMTTTATDILNIHAALLPLPLEIERHQHRAAIRLLTLPEEHPLSDRIKDGARNQRRTYHFSPIHDLMARYGLKPNYMEKRRAVRYEASWDPKLTVNIWEGFQGYVGTSAILYRNGQETNAICYRLGSDKYHEVYEGVCVGLILALHLAREEELAESISIWADSTAAIAATDTNKSGSSHYLLDIFHHALTALQACHPDIPVTISWIPGHIGVEGNERADQEAKKATTGRSSQKEKLPTQLHRPLPHSQTATICTFRQKLEKHHNKQWRKSPRFAQFQCIDPSDATTAS
;
A
#
# COMPACT_ATOMS: atom_id res chain seq x y z
N MET A 1 11.20 12.17 -30.87
CA MET A 1 11.55 13.18 -29.86
C MET A 1 10.85 12.84 -28.56
N ILE A 2 11.57 12.28 -27.57
CA ILE A 2 10.99 11.92 -26.27
C ILE A 2 11.29 13.07 -25.30
N LEU A 3 10.24 13.75 -24.83
CA LEU A 3 10.35 14.83 -23.85
C LEU A 3 10.66 14.25 -22.46
N THR A 4 11.93 13.94 -22.21
CA THR A 4 12.42 13.66 -20.86
C THR A 4 12.36 14.94 -20.04
N THR A 5 11.29 15.11 -19.26
CA THR A 5 11.18 16.22 -18.30
C THR A 5 12.40 16.20 -17.39
N PRO A 6 13.22 17.26 -17.34
CA PRO A 6 14.47 17.22 -16.59
C PRO A 6 14.15 17.17 -15.10
N ALA A 7 14.35 15.99 -14.49
CA ALA A 7 14.46 15.86 -13.04
C ALA A 7 15.51 16.89 -12.58
N SER A 8 15.08 17.87 -11.79
CA SER A 8 15.85 19.09 -11.63
C SER A 8 17.23 18.78 -11.03
N ARG A 9 18.31 19.21 -11.69
CA ARG A 9 19.72 19.13 -11.22
C ARG A 9 19.99 19.79 -9.84
N ARG A 10 18.95 20.26 -9.15
CA ARG A 10 18.95 20.84 -7.81
C ARG A 10 18.70 19.82 -6.68
N SER A 11 18.12 18.64 -6.95
CA SER A 11 17.83 17.65 -5.89
C SER A 11 19.08 16.89 -5.46
N GLU A 12 19.87 16.35 -6.40
CA GLU A 12 21.14 15.66 -6.09
C GLU A 12 22.19 16.58 -5.43
N LYS A 13 22.11 17.89 -5.67
CA LYS A 13 23.07 18.88 -5.14
C LYS A 13 22.74 19.41 -3.74
N LYS A 14 21.65 18.99 -3.08
CA LYS A 14 21.13 19.63 -1.85
C LYS A 14 21.57 19.02 -0.51
N TRP A 15 22.50 18.06 -0.47
CA TRP A 15 23.20 17.65 0.77
C TRP A 15 24.42 18.55 1.12
N THR A 16 24.43 19.81 0.65
CA THR A 16 25.57 20.74 0.71
C THR A 16 25.38 21.95 1.63
N GLN A 17 24.19 22.20 2.18
CA GLN A 17 23.93 23.37 3.05
C GLN A 17 23.46 22.99 4.45
N ALA A 18 24.44 22.63 5.29
CA ALA A 18 24.60 23.04 6.70
C ALA A 18 25.69 22.17 7.34
N SER A 19 26.78 22.78 7.82
CA SER A 19 27.88 22.06 8.49
C SER A 19 27.38 21.25 9.71
N GLN A 20 26.46 21.85 10.47
CA GLN A 20 25.82 21.25 11.64
C GLN A 20 25.06 19.95 11.31
N THR A 21 24.29 19.89 10.23
CA THR A 21 23.54 18.69 9.82
C THR A 21 24.46 17.51 9.52
N ARG A 22 25.61 17.78 8.88
CA ARG A 22 26.65 16.74 8.64
C ARG A 22 27.27 16.24 9.95
N GLY A 23 27.47 17.12 10.93
CA GLY A 23 27.92 16.76 12.27
C GLY A 23 26.94 15.84 13.00
N ILE A 24 25.63 16.16 12.97
CA ILE A 24 24.57 15.34 13.57
C ILE A 24 24.51 13.95 12.91
N ILE A 25 24.57 13.88 11.59
CA ILE A 25 24.57 12.60 10.85
C ILE A 25 25.78 11.75 11.23
N ARG A 26 26.98 12.33 11.40
CA ARG A 26 28.15 11.57 11.89
C ARG A 26 27.96 11.02 13.30
N LYS A 27 27.37 11.79 14.22
CA LYS A 27 27.04 11.31 15.59
C LYS A 27 26.06 10.13 15.53
N LEU A 28 24.99 10.26 14.77
CA LEU A 28 23.99 9.20 14.58
C LEU A 28 24.59 7.95 13.88
N MET A 29 25.51 8.10 12.94
CA MET A 29 26.22 6.96 12.32
C MET A 29 27.10 6.23 13.33
N SER A 30 27.71 6.95 14.28
CA SER A 30 28.47 6.35 15.38
C SER A 30 27.57 5.53 16.30
N ILE A 31 26.38 6.06 16.63
CA ILE A 31 25.37 5.35 17.45
C ILE A 31 24.86 4.11 16.73
N GLN A 32 24.53 4.21 15.43
CA GLN A 32 24.13 3.04 14.62
C GLN A 32 25.24 1.98 14.56
N ARG A 33 26.51 2.38 14.43
CA ARG A 33 27.64 1.44 14.48
C ARG A 33 27.73 0.71 15.82
N GLN A 34 27.54 1.42 16.94
CA GLN A 34 27.51 0.79 18.28
C GLN A 34 26.36 -0.21 18.40
N ALA A 35 25.16 0.15 17.94
CA ALA A 35 24.01 -0.77 17.91
C ALA A 35 24.28 -1.99 17.02
N ALA A 36 24.85 -1.80 15.82
CA ALA A 36 25.15 -2.89 14.90
C ALA A 36 26.23 -3.85 15.44
N LEU A 37 27.24 -3.34 16.17
CA LEU A 37 28.21 -4.18 16.90
C LEU A 37 27.52 -5.02 17.98
N LEU A 38 26.59 -4.43 18.75
CA LEU A 38 25.84 -5.15 19.78
C LEU A 38 24.89 -6.21 19.20
N ILE A 39 24.22 -5.92 18.07
CA ILE A 39 23.32 -6.86 17.39
C ILE A 39 24.09 -8.05 16.80
N THR A 40 25.27 -7.81 16.22
CA THR A 40 26.05 -8.85 15.51
C THR A 40 27.07 -9.57 16.38
N GLY A 41 27.40 -9.05 17.57
CA GLY A 41 28.49 -9.56 18.42
C GLY A 41 29.89 -9.41 17.80
N ALA A 42 30.03 -8.67 16.70
CA ALA A 42 31.25 -8.61 15.92
C ALA A 42 32.34 -7.74 16.56
N MET A 43 33.60 -7.96 16.16
CA MET A 43 34.76 -7.21 16.66
C MET A 43 34.63 -5.70 16.44
N THR A 44 35.18 -4.90 17.35
CA THR A 44 35.15 -3.43 17.28
C THR A 44 35.85 -2.85 16.04
N THR A 45 36.70 -3.64 15.39
CA THR A 45 37.39 -3.34 14.12
C THR A 45 36.57 -3.63 12.87
N THR A 46 35.48 -4.41 12.96
CA THR A 46 34.65 -4.84 11.81
C THR A 46 34.07 -3.64 11.07
N ALA A 47 34.06 -3.67 9.73
CA ALA A 47 33.64 -2.52 8.93
C ALA A 47 32.12 -2.24 9.00
N THR A 48 31.73 -0.97 9.05
CA THR A 48 30.32 -0.56 9.28
C THR A 48 29.36 -1.00 8.18
N ASP A 49 29.83 -1.11 6.93
CA ASP A 49 29.05 -1.64 5.80
C ASP A 49 28.71 -3.11 6.01
N ILE A 50 29.68 -3.93 6.43
CA ILE A 50 29.49 -5.35 6.78
C ILE A 50 28.52 -5.49 7.97
N LEU A 51 28.73 -4.72 9.04
CA LEU A 51 27.86 -4.75 10.24
C LEU A 51 26.40 -4.44 9.91
N ASN A 52 26.15 -3.44 9.07
CA ASN A 52 24.80 -3.05 8.67
C ASN A 52 24.09 -4.18 7.91
N ILE A 53 24.81 -4.89 7.03
CA ILE A 53 24.24 -5.99 6.25
C ILE A 53 23.85 -7.18 7.14
N HIS A 54 24.76 -7.64 8.01
CA HIS A 54 24.45 -8.74 8.94
C HIS A 54 23.36 -8.38 9.96
N ALA A 55 23.23 -7.09 10.34
CA ALA A 55 22.18 -6.62 11.23
C ALA A 55 20.85 -6.27 10.50
N ALA A 56 20.76 -6.48 9.18
CA ALA A 56 19.64 -6.05 8.32
C ALA A 56 19.28 -4.55 8.46
N LEU A 57 20.27 -3.70 8.74
CA LEU A 57 20.12 -2.25 8.91
C LEU A 57 20.46 -1.51 7.62
N LEU A 58 19.57 -0.62 7.17
CA LEU A 58 19.94 0.35 6.13
C LEU A 58 20.99 1.33 6.68
N PRO A 59 21.99 1.76 5.88
CA PRO A 59 22.90 2.84 6.26
C PRO A 59 22.14 4.12 6.64
N LEU A 60 22.55 4.78 7.73
CA LEU A 60 21.84 5.93 8.29
C LEU A 60 21.34 6.98 7.27
N PRO A 61 22.10 7.41 6.24
CA PRO A 61 21.57 8.38 5.27
C PRO A 61 20.30 7.90 4.56
N LEU A 62 20.19 6.60 4.27
CA LEU A 62 19.02 5.97 3.66
C LEU A 62 17.88 5.79 4.67
N GLU A 63 18.20 5.54 5.95
CA GLU A 63 17.21 5.58 7.03
C GLU A 63 16.59 6.96 7.20
N ILE A 64 17.40 8.03 7.17
CA ILE A 64 16.89 9.41 7.23
C ILE A 64 15.94 9.67 6.05
N GLU A 65 16.27 9.20 4.84
CA GLU A 65 15.36 9.29 3.69
C GLU A 65 14.08 8.45 3.89
N ARG A 66 14.17 7.25 4.49
CA ARG A 66 13.00 6.41 4.85
C ARG A 66 12.06 7.12 5.82
N HIS A 67 12.61 7.75 6.85
CA HIS A 67 11.86 8.52 7.84
C HIS A 67 11.24 9.80 7.25
N GLN A 68 12.00 10.55 6.44
CA GLN A 68 11.49 11.73 5.72
C GLN A 68 10.34 11.38 4.78
N HIS A 69 10.47 10.30 4.02
CA HIS A 69 9.43 9.82 3.12
C HIS A 69 8.16 9.37 3.87
N ARG A 70 8.32 8.60 4.95
CA ARG A 70 7.19 8.21 5.83
C ARG A 70 6.49 9.43 6.45
N ALA A 71 7.24 10.46 6.86
CA ALA A 71 6.67 11.71 7.35
C ALA A 71 5.90 12.47 6.26
N ALA A 72 6.45 12.54 5.03
CA ALA A 72 5.77 13.15 3.89
C ALA A 72 4.44 12.46 3.56
N ILE A 73 4.41 11.13 3.53
CA ILE A 73 3.18 10.36 3.29
C ILE A 73 2.17 10.57 4.43
N ARG A 74 2.60 10.52 5.70
CA ARG A 74 1.71 10.76 6.85
C ARG A 74 0.99 12.11 6.74
N LEU A 75 1.71 13.16 6.35
CA LEU A 75 1.13 14.49 6.09
C LEU A 75 0.12 14.43 4.92
N LEU A 76 0.47 13.78 3.81
CA LEU A 76 -0.39 13.68 2.63
C LEU A 76 -1.70 12.91 2.86
N THR A 77 -1.69 11.95 3.79
CA THR A 77 -2.86 11.12 4.13
C THR A 77 -3.80 11.75 5.16
N LEU A 78 -3.50 12.94 5.67
CA LEU A 78 -4.37 13.64 6.61
C LEU A 78 -5.75 13.95 5.97
N PRO A 79 -6.82 14.04 6.78
CA PRO A 79 -8.13 14.50 6.32
C PRO A 79 -8.05 15.88 5.66
N GLU A 80 -9.02 16.18 4.80
CA GLU A 80 -9.12 17.51 4.17
C GLU A 80 -9.38 18.61 5.21
N GLU A 81 -10.08 18.23 6.28
CA GLU A 81 -10.51 19.01 7.43
C GLU A 81 -9.36 19.35 8.41
N HIS A 82 -8.16 18.77 8.24
CA HIS A 82 -7.02 19.01 9.12
C HIS A 82 -6.36 20.38 8.86
N PRO A 83 -5.98 21.18 9.88
CA PRO A 83 -5.41 22.54 9.72
C PRO A 83 -4.04 22.61 8.98
N LEU A 84 -3.49 21.46 8.57
CA LEU A 84 -2.28 21.38 7.74
C LEU A 84 -2.58 21.05 6.27
N SER A 85 -3.80 20.59 5.95
CA SER A 85 -4.26 20.16 4.62
C SER A 85 -3.92 21.21 3.55
N ASP A 86 -4.32 22.47 3.77
CA ASP A 86 -4.07 23.56 2.82
C ASP A 86 -2.58 23.91 2.69
N ARG A 87 -1.83 23.88 3.79
CA ARG A 87 -0.37 24.12 3.78
C ARG A 87 0.39 23.02 3.03
N ILE A 88 -0.10 21.78 3.07
CA ILE A 88 0.44 20.64 2.33
C ILE A 88 0.04 20.73 0.84
N LYS A 89 -1.21 21.11 0.54
CA LYS A 89 -1.69 21.38 -0.82
C LYS A 89 -0.89 22.51 -1.49
N ASP A 90 -0.65 23.61 -0.79
CA ASP A 90 0.21 24.71 -1.23
C ASP A 90 1.66 24.24 -1.43
N GLY A 91 2.26 23.57 -0.45
CA GLY A 91 3.64 23.08 -0.53
C GLY A 91 3.90 22.10 -1.69
N ALA A 92 2.90 21.30 -2.06
CA ALA A 92 2.97 20.39 -3.20
C ALA A 92 2.71 21.06 -4.56
N ARG A 93 1.90 22.14 -4.61
CA ARG A 93 1.66 22.93 -5.83
C ARG A 93 2.83 23.87 -6.13
N ASN A 94 3.29 24.60 -5.12
CA ASN A 94 4.24 25.72 -5.24
C ASN A 94 5.69 25.31 -4.91
N GLN A 95 6.16 24.22 -5.52
CA GLN A 95 7.51 23.66 -5.34
C GLN A 95 8.66 24.60 -5.78
N ARG A 96 8.34 25.77 -6.37
CA ARG A 96 9.28 26.77 -6.88
C ARG A 96 9.20 28.13 -6.16
N ARG A 97 8.63 28.20 -4.94
CA ARG A 97 8.68 29.45 -4.13
C ARG A 97 10.13 29.94 -3.98
N THR A 98 10.35 31.22 -4.29
CA THR A 98 11.69 31.82 -4.40
C THR A 98 12.26 32.36 -3.09
N TYR A 99 11.41 32.74 -2.13
CA TYR A 99 11.83 33.49 -0.93
C TYR A 99 11.74 32.71 0.39
N HIS A 100 10.72 31.88 0.60
CA HIS A 100 10.53 31.14 1.86
C HIS A 100 10.15 29.68 1.59
N PHE A 101 11.12 28.78 1.76
CA PHE A 101 10.98 27.36 1.46
C PHE A 101 10.92 26.57 2.78
N SER A 102 9.72 26.18 3.22
CA SER A 102 9.54 25.44 4.48
C SER A 102 9.95 23.97 4.36
N PRO A 103 10.20 23.24 5.47
CA PRO A 103 10.50 21.81 5.43
C PRO A 103 9.45 20.97 4.70
N ILE A 104 8.16 21.38 4.74
CA ILE A 104 7.08 20.74 3.99
C ILE A 104 7.31 20.89 2.48
N HIS A 105 7.73 22.07 2.01
CA HIS A 105 8.07 22.27 0.59
C HIS A 105 9.26 21.40 0.16
N ASP A 106 10.28 21.22 1.01
CA ASP A 106 11.42 20.33 0.69
C ASP A 106 10.97 18.88 0.60
N LEU A 107 10.17 18.38 1.54
CA LEU A 107 9.62 17.01 1.49
C LEU A 107 8.78 16.78 0.24
N MET A 108 7.86 17.70 -0.11
CA MET A 108 7.00 17.54 -1.28
C MET A 108 7.80 17.60 -2.60
N ALA A 109 8.72 18.55 -2.73
CA ALA A 109 9.57 18.68 -3.92
C ALA A 109 10.59 17.52 -4.07
N ARG A 110 11.10 16.99 -2.95
CA ARG A 110 12.09 15.89 -2.93
C ARG A 110 11.50 14.56 -3.40
N TYR A 111 10.27 14.25 -2.99
CA TYR A 111 9.62 12.98 -3.30
C TYR A 111 8.62 13.06 -4.46
N GLY A 112 8.24 14.27 -4.92
CA GLY A 112 7.34 14.47 -6.06
C GLY A 112 5.90 14.01 -5.80
N LEU A 113 5.54 13.78 -4.54
CA LEU A 113 4.25 13.26 -4.12
C LEU A 113 3.15 14.32 -4.27
N LYS A 114 1.94 13.89 -4.68
CA LYS A 114 0.81 14.79 -4.99
C LYS A 114 -0.38 14.53 -4.04
N PRO A 115 -0.81 15.50 -3.22
CA PRO A 115 -1.88 15.33 -2.24
C PRO A 115 -3.22 14.86 -2.80
N ASN A 116 -3.52 15.17 -4.07
CA ASN A 116 -4.79 14.83 -4.73
C ASN A 116 -4.88 13.37 -5.17
N TYR A 117 -3.75 12.66 -5.26
CA TYR A 117 -3.70 11.25 -5.68
C TYR A 117 -3.48 10.29 -4.52
N MET A 118 -3.31 10.79 -3.29
CA MET A 118 -3.14 9.97 -2.08
C MET A 118 -4.46 9.81 -1.36
N GLU A 119 -4.69 8.64 -0.76
CA GLU A 119 -5.84 8.39 0.09
C GLU A 119 -5.92 9.35 1.30
N LYS A 120 -7.11 9.49 1.89
CA LYS A 120 -7.37 10.35 3.04
C LYS A 120 -7.91 9.51 4.20
N ARG A 121 -7.21 9.55 5.33
CA ARG A 121 -7.60 8.82 6.55
C ARG A 121 -8.38 9.74 7.47
N ARG A 122 -9.69 9.57 7.53
CA ARG A 122 -10.55 10.21 8.53
C ARG A 122 -10.31 9.60 9.91
N ALA A 123 -10.44 10.42 10.94
CA ALA A 123 -10.52 9.93 12.32
C ALA A 123 -11.87 9.21 12.53
N VAL A 124 -11.88 8.27 13.50
CA VAL A 124 -12.94 7.34 13.92
C VAL A 124 -14.38 7.71 13.50
N ARG A 125 -15.12 6.74 12.96
CA ARG A 125 -16.44 6.96 12.34
C ARG A 125 -17.65 6.53 13.15
N TYR A 126 -17.66 5.31 13.67
CA TYR A 126 -18.82 4.78 14.38
C TYR A 126 -18.59 4.79 15.89
N GLU A 127 -19.67 4.81 16.66
CA GLU A 127 -19.61 4.63 18.11
C GLU A 127 -19.03 3.25 18.47
N ALA A 128 -18.50 3.11 19.69
CA ALA A 128 -17.88 1.84 20.13
C ALA A 128 -18.87 0.66 20.24
N SER A 129 -20.17 0.96 20.14
CA SER A 129 -21.33 0.06 20.17
C SER A 129 -21.83 -0.38 18.79
N TRP A 130 -21.21 0.07 17.69
CA TRP A 130 -21.64 -0.28 16.33
C TRP A 130 -21.24 -1.71 15.95
N ASP A 131 -22.25 -2.53 15.67
CA ASP A 131 -22.15 -3.93 15.24
C ASP A 131 -22.64 -4.06 13.78
N PRO A 132 -21.81 -4.55 12.84
CA PRO A 132 -22.21 -4.77 11.45
C PRO A 132 -23.10 -6.00 11.23
N LYS A 133 -23.39 -6.80 12.28
CA LYS A 133 -24.16 -8.06 12.24
C LYS A 133 -23.59 -9.10 11.27
N LEU A 134 -22.26 -9.16 11.18
CA LEU A 134 -21.56 -9.99 10.20
C LEU A 134 -20.93 -11.22 10.88
N THR A 135 -21.26 -12.42 10.42
CA THR A 135 -20.58 -13.64 10.87
C THR A 135 -19.33 -13.89 10.01
N VAL A 136 -18.16 -13.94 10.65
CA VAL A 136 -16.84 -13.95 9.99
C VAL A 136 -15.99 -15.14 10.45
N ASN A 137 -15.37 -15.85 9.50
CA ASN A 137 -14.41 -16.96 9.72
C ASN A 137 -13.16 -16.78 8.81
N ILE A 138 -11.95 -17.16 9.25
CA ILE A 138 -10.65 -16.59 8.75
C ILE A 138 -9.46 -17.59 8.79
N TRP A 139 -8.72 -17.84 7.67
CA TRP A 139 -7.40 -18.57 7.59
C TRP A 139 -6.50 -18.11 6.39
N GLU A 140 -5.15 -18.18 6.41
CA GLU A 140 -4.25 -17.31 5.58
C GLU A 140 -3.84 -17.77 4.13
N GLY A 141 -3.45 -16.81 3.24
CA GLY A 141 -2.91 -17.06 1.87
C GLY A 141 -2.48 -15.80 1.04
N PHE A 142 -1.74 -15.96 -0.08
CA PHE A 142 -0.96 -14.93 -0.83
C PHE A 142 -0.78 -15.35 -2.33
N GLN A 143 -0.47 -14.54 -3.39
CA GLN A 143 -0.17 -13.10 -3.62
C GLN A 143 -0.20 -12.75 -5.15
N GLY A 144 -0.25 -11.48 -5.60
CA GLY A 144 -0.04 -11.10 -7.03
C GLY A 144 -0.39 -9.66 -7.45
N TYR A 145 -0.27 -9.29 -8.74
CA TYR A 145 -0.72 -7.98 -9.28
C TYR A 145 -2.20 -7.70 -8.96
N VAL A 146 -2.53 -6.45 -8.61
CA VAL A 146 -3.85 -6.11 -8.04
C VAL A 146 -4.92 -5.83 -9.11
N GLY A 147 -5.43 -6.92 -9.69
CA GLY A 147 -6.77 -6.99 -10.27
C GLY A 147 -7.74 -7.54 -9.23
N THR A 148 -9.03 -7.33 -9.44
CA THR A 148 -10.08 -7.99 -8.65
C THR A 148 -11.26 -8.33 -9.52
N SER A 149 -12.05 -9.29 -9.09
CA SER A 149 -13.31 -9.64 -9.73
C SER A 149 -14.26 -10.28 -8.74
N ALA A 150 -15.55 -10.02 -8.93
CA ALA A 150 -16.62 -10.78 -8.30
C ALA A 150 -17.36 -11.58 -9.38
N ILE A 151 -17.66 -12.84 -9.06
CA ILE A 151 -18.41 -13.73 -9.93
C ILE A 151 -19.64 -14.18 -9.15
N LEU A 152 -20.80 -14.03 -9.79
CA LEU A 152 -22.09 -14.41 -9.24
C LEU A 152 -22.45 -15.80 -9.76
N TYR A 153 -22.78 -16.69 -8.83
CA TYR A 153 -23.31 -18.02 -9.12
C TYR A 153 -24.75 -18.09 -8.62
N ARG A 154 -25.66 -18.62 -9.44
CA ARG A 154 -27.03 -18.96 -9.06
C ARG A 154 -27.25 -20.46 -9.31
N ASN A 155 -27.64 -21.21 -8.29
CA ASN A 155 -27.87 -22.66 -8.36
C ASN A 155 -26.69 -23.46 -8.98
N GLY A 156 -25.45 -23.04 -8.70
CA GLY A 156 -24.23 -23.67 -9.23
C GLY A 156 -23.82 -23.24 -10.64
N GLN A 157 -24.54 -22.32 -11.30
CA GLN A 157 -24.17 -21.78 -12.62
C GLN A 157 -23.68 -20.33 -12.53
N GLU A 158 -22.61 -20.01 -13.24
CA GLU A 158 -22.10 -18.63 -13.40
C GLU A 158 -23.13 -17.78 -14.17
N THR A 159 -23.69 -16.75 -13.52
CA THR A 159 -24.68 -15.85 -14.13
C THR A 159 -24.08 -14.52 -14.58
N ASN A 160 -23.12 -13.98 -13.83
CA ASN A 160 -22.50 -12.69 -14.12
C ASN A 160 -21.08 -12.63 -13.55
N ALA A 161 -20.19 -11.92 -14.23
CA ALA A 161 -18.80 -11.71 -13.80
C ALA A 161 -18.41 -10.25 -14.05
N ILE A 162 -17.90 -9.60 -13.01
CA ILE A 162 -17.46 -8.19 -13.05
C ILE A 162 -16.03 -8.12 -12.55
N CYS A 163 -15.16 -7.48 -13.31
CA CYS A 163 -13.76 -7.32 -12.97
C CYS A 163 -13.33 -5.86 -12.97
N TYR A 164 -12.44 -5.52 -12.04
CA TYR A 164 -11.90 -4.18 -11.88
C TYR A 164 -10.38 -4.22 -11.75
N ARG A 165 -9.71 -3.43 -12.59
CA ARG A 165 -8.27 -3.22 -12.53
C ARG A 165 -7.97 -2.01 -11.66
N LEU A 166 -7.44 -2.23 -10.45
CA LEU A 166 -7.13 -1.13 -9.51
C LEU A 166 -5.99 -0.27 -10.04
N GLY A 167 -4.88 -0.90 -10.45
CA GLY A 167 -3.75 -0.18 -11.05
C GLY A 167 -2.43 -0.95 -10.97
N SER A 168 -1.33 -0.22 -10.79
CA SER A 168 -0.02 -0.82 -10.53
C SER A 168 0.06 -1.24 -9.06
N ASP A 169 0.64 -2.43 -8.83
CA ASP A 169 1.35 -2.86 -7.61
C ASP A 169 2.17 -1.76 -6.89
N LYS A 170 2.62 -0.73 -7.62
CA LYS A 170 3.34 0.41 -7.03
C LYS A 170 2.48 1.36 -6.19
N TYR A 171 1.17 1.34 -6.42
CA TYR A 171 0.20 2.28 -5.87
C TYR A 171 -0.96 1.59 -5.16
N HIS A 172 -1.15 0.28 -5.39
CA HIS A 172 -2.21 -0.53 -4.79
C HIS A 172 -1.67 -1.85 -4.26
N GLU A 173 -2.26 -2.33 -3.16
CA GLU A 173 -1.91 -3.61 -2.52
C GLU A 173 -2.99 -4.66 -2.76
N VAL A 174 -2.64 -5.96 -2.70
CA VAL A 174 -3.59 -7.08 -2.90
C VAL A 174 -4.82 -6.96 -2.01
N TYR A 175 -4.61 -6.51 -0.77
CA TYR A 175 -5.65 -6.18 0.20
C TYR A 175 -6.70 -5.19 -0.34
N GLU A 176 -6.30 -4.14 -1.06
CA GLU A 176 -7.25 -3.23 -1.71
C GLU A 176 -8.05 -3.93 -2.79
N GLY A 177 -7.42 -4.83 -3.54
CA GLY A 177 -8.07 -5.67 -4.54
C GLY A 177 -9.22 -6.47 -3.94
N VAL A 178 -8.99 -7.14 -2.81
CA VAL A 178 -10.03 -7.95 -2.16
C VAL A 178 -11.12 -7.08 -1.53
N CYS A 179 -10.78 -5.94 -0.91
CA CYS A 179 -11.78 -4.97 -0.45
C CYS A 179 -12.67 -4.46 -1.60
N VAL A 180 -12.10 -4.19 -2.78
CA VAL A 180 -12.90 -3.83 -3.97
C VAL A 180 -13.70 -5.02 -4.50
N GLY A 181 -13.17 -6.24 -4.41
CA GLY A 181 -13.90 -7.48 -4.75
C GLY A 181 -15.17 -7.66 -3.91
N LEU A 182 -15.09 -7.40 -2.60
CA LEU A 182 -16.25 -7.40 -1.70
C LEU A 182 -17.28 -6.32 -2.07
N ILE A 183 -16.84 -5.12 -2.48
CA ILE A 183 -17.75 -4.07 -2.99
C ILE A 183 -18.45 -4.52 -4.28
N LEU A 184 -17.73 -5.18 -5.20
CA LEU A 184 -18.32 -5.71 -6.44
C LEU A 184 -19.30 -6.86 -6.16
N ALA A 185 -19.00 -7.72 -5.19
CA ALA A 185 -19.90 -8.80 -4.77
C ALA A 185 -21.22 -8.25 -4.20
N LEU A 186 -21.16 -7.22 -3.33
CA LEU A 186 -22.36 -6.53 -2.85
C LEU A 186 -23.12 -5.79 -3.96
N HIS A 187 -22.40 -5.24 -4.96
CA HIS A 187 -23.05 -4.61 -6.11
C HIS A 187 -23.86 -5.61 -6.94
N LEU A 188 -23.28 -6.77 -7.25
CA LEU A 188 -23.94 -7.89 -7.92
C LEU A 188 -25.13 -8.41 -7.11
N ALA A 189 -24.93 -8.66 -5.82
CA ALA A 189 -25.97 -9.19 -4.94
C ALA A 189 -27.17 -8.24 -4.76
N ARG A 190 -27.00 -6.93 -5.01
CA ARG A 190 -28.09 -5.93 -5.02
C ARG A 190 -28.82 -5.85 -6.37
N GLU A 191 -28.30 -6.46 -7.43
CA GLU A 191 -29.01 -6.60 -8.72
C GLU A 191 -29.87 -7.89 -8.76
N GLU A 192 -29.79 -8.73 -7.73
CA GLU A 192 -30.50 -10.01 -7.61
C GLU A 192 -31.83 -9.85 -6.85
N GLU A 193 -32.95 -9.80 -7.57
CA GLU A 193 -34.29 -9.58 -6.99
C GLU A 193 -34.90 -10.81 -6.27
N LEU A 194 -34.30 -12.00 -6.39
CA LEU A 194 -34.93 -13.29 -6.04
C LEU A 194 -34.03 -14.22 -5.18
N ALA A 195 -33.14 -13.66 -4.36
CA ALA A 195 -32.28 -14.46 -3.48
C ALA A 195 -32.97 -14.76 -2.13
N GLU A 196 -32.87 -15.99 -1.63
CA GLU A 196 -33.28 -16.36 -0.26
C GLU A 196 -32.16 -16.11 0.78
N SER A 197 -30.91 -16.18 0.33
CA SER A 197 -29.71 -15.89 1.14
C SER A 197 -28.58 -15.42 0.23
N ILE A 198 -27.67 -14.59 0.77
CA ILE A 198 -26.48 -14.12 0.06
C ILE A 198 -25.24 -14.61 0.80
N SER A 199 -24.40 -15.38 0.12
CA SER A 199 -23.10 -15.79 0.63
C SER A 199 -21.99 -15.22 -0.26
N ILE A 200 -21.10 -14.43 0.35
CA ILE A 200 -19.92 -13.88 -0.30
C ILE A 200 -18.72 -14.67 0.21
N TRP A 201 -17.88 -15.13 -0.71
CA TRP A 201 -16.73 -15.95 -0.38
C TRP A 201 -15.45 -15.24 -0.85
N ALA A 202 -14.44 -15.14 0.02
CA ALA A 202 -13.19 -14.43 -0.27
C ALA A 202 -11.97 -15.13 0.36
N ASP A 203 -10.80 -14.93 -0.23
CA ASP A 203 -9.55 -15.61 0.16
C ASP A 203 -8.66 -14.78 1.11
N SER A 204 -8.91 -13.48 1.26
CA SER A 204 -8.14 -12.62 2.16
C SER A 204 -8.75 -12.47 3.55
N THR A 205 -8.13 -13.16 4.50
CA THR A 205 -8.34 -12.99 5.95
C THR A 205 -8.39 -11.53 6.40
N ALA A 206 -7.40 -10.75 5.97
CA ALA A 206 -7.24 -9.37 6.37
C ALA A 206 -8.41 -8.52 5.89
N ALA A 207 -8.87 -8.73 4.65
CA ALA A 207 -10.01 -7.99 4.10
C ALA A 207 -11.31 -8.34 4.85
N ILE A 208 -11.59 -9.63 5.08
CA ILE A 208 -12.79 -10.06 5.81
C ILE A 208 -12.75 -9.55 7.26
N ALA A 209 -11.63 -9.74 7.98
CA ALA A 209 -11.46 -9.21 9.33
C ALA A 209 -11.69 -7.69 9.38
N ALA A 210 -11.20 -6.96 8.39
CA ALA A 210 -11.33 -5.51 8.36
C ALA A 210 -12.78 -5.04 8.16
N THR A 211 -13.66 -5.83 7.54
CA THR A 211 -15.09 -5.50 7.43
C THR A 211 -15.80 -5.42 8.78
N ASP A 212 -15.29 -6.12 9.80
CA ASP A 212 -15.80 -6.08 11.18
C ASP A 212 -15.13 -4.97 12.04
N THR A 213 -14.02 -4.39 11.58
CA THR A 213 -13.29 -3.39 12.36
C THR A 213 -13.70 -1.94 12.08
N ASN A 214 -14.03 -1.20 13.15
CA ASN A 214 -14.19 0.26 13.15
C ASN A 214 -12.84 1.02 13.35
N LYS A 215 -11.70 0.40 12.98
CA LYS A 215 -10.35 0.96 13.23
C LYS A 215 -9.79 1.62 11.97
N SER A 216 -9.71 2.95 11.94
CA SER A 216 -9.11 3.71 10.83
C SER A 216 -7.70 3.22 10.44
N GLY A 217 -7.61 2.53 9.30
CA GLY A 217 -6.39 1.97 8.72
C GLY A 217 -6.00 2.60 7.38
N SER A 218 -5.03 2.01 6.68
CA SER A 218 -4.83 2.25 5.24
C SER A 218 -5.96 1.61 4.44
N SER A 219 -6.33 2.23 3.32
CA SER A 219 -7.38 1.77 2.40
C SER A 219 -8.78 1.63 3.02
N HIS A 220 -8.99 2.15 4.23
CA HIS A 220 -10.28 2.12 4.95
C HIS A 220 -11.39 2.89 4.22
N TYR A 221 -11.04 3.77 3.27
CA TYR A 221 -12.01 4.41 2.39
C TYR A 221 -12.80 3.40 1.52
N LEU A 222 -12.21 2.23 1.23
CA LEU A 222 -12.89 1.12 0.58
C LEU A 222 -13.87 0.42 1.53
N LEU A 223 -13.49 0.25 2.80
CA LEU A 223 -14.38 -0.34 3.82
C LEU A 223 -15.62 0.53 4.02
N ASP A 224 -15.48 1.86 3.99
CA ASP A 224 -16.65 2.76 4.08
C ASP A 224 -17.59 2.57 2.88
N ILE A 225 -17.06 2.38 1.66
CA ILE A 225 -17.86 2.11 0.46
C ILE A 225 -18.54 0.74 0.58
N PHE A 226 -17.83 -0.27 1.11
CA PHE A 226 -18.37 -1.59 1.40
C PHE A 226 -19.50 -1.53 2.44
N HIS A 227 -19.31 -0.84 3.57
CA HIS A 227 -20.34 -0.67 4.60
C HIS A 227 -21.56 0.07 4.06
N HIS A 228 -21.37 1.14 3.28
CA HIS A 228 -22.49 1.81 2.61
C HIS A 228 -23.21 0.92 1.59
N ALA A 229 -22.48 0.06 0.85
CA ALA A 229 -23.09 -0.90 -0.06
C ALA A 229 -23.87 -1.99 0.70
N LEU A 230 -23.34 -2.45 1.85
CA LEU A 230 -23.99 -3.45 2.71
C LEU A 230 -25.28 -2.90 3.33
N THR A 231 -25.24 -1.69 3.90
CA THR A 231 -26.44 -1.02 4.40
C THR A 231 -27.47 -0.75 3.30
N ALA A 232 -27.03 -0.39 2.08
CA ALA A 232 -27.94 -0.22 0.95
C ALA A 232 -28.58 -1.55 0.52
N LEU A 233 -27.83 -2.65 0.53
CA LEU A 233 -28.36 -3.99 0.25
C LEU A 233 -29.36 -4.43 1.33
N GLN A 234 -29.02 -4.29 2.61
CA GLN A 234 -29.92 -4.57 3.74
C GLN A 234 -31.19 -3.71 3.71
N ALA A 235 -31.12 -2.47 3.19
CA ALA A 235 -32.29 -1.61 3.03
C ALA A 235 -33.21 -2.04 1.86
N CYS A 236 -32.65 -2.63 0.80
CA CYS A 236 -33.42 -3.23 -0.30
C CYS A 236 -33.98 -4.62 0.08
N HIS A 237 -33.24 -5.37 0.91
CA HIS A 237 -33.52 -6.76 1.24
C HIS A 237 -33.34 -7.00 2.76
N PRO A 238 -34.28 -6.55 3.61
CA PRO A 238 -34.13 -6.62 5.06
C PRO A 238 -34.14 -8.04 5.63
N ASP A 239 -34.80 -8.98 4.94
CA ASP A 239 -34.97 -10.37 5.39
C ASP A 239 -33.91 -11.33 4.84
N ILE A 240 -33.02 -10.90 3.93
CA ILE A 240 -31.99 -11.76 3.34
C ILE A 240 -30.74 -11.77 4.23
N PRO A 241 -30.33 -12.93 4.80
CA PRO A 241 -29.09 -13.03 5.54
C PRO A 241 -27.89 -12.90 4.57
N VAL A 242 -27.01 -11.94 4.87
CA VAL A 242 -25.72 -11.77 4.18
C VAL A 242 -24.62 -12.39 5.03
N THR A 243 -23.91 -13.37 4.47
CA THR A 243 -22.80 -14.08 5.13
C THR A 243 -21.50 -13.86 4.35
N ILE A 244 -20.39 -13.68 5.06
CA ILE A 244 -19.06 -13.56 4.44
C ILE A 244 -18.14 -14.65 4.98
N SER A 245 -17.86 -15.62 4.12
CA SER A 245 -17.07 -16.80 4.45
C SER A 245 -15.68 -16.70 3.82
N TRP A 246 -14.66 -17.10 4.57
CA TRP A 246 -13.34 -17.30 3.98
C TRP A 246 -13.25 -18.62 3.20
N ILE A 247 -12.49 -18.63 2.11
CA ILE A 247 -12.10 -19.85 1.37
C ILE A 247 -10.61 -19.87 1.03
N PRO A 248 -9.97 -21.04 0.99
CA PRO A 248 -8.57 -21.14 0.61
C PRO A 248 -8.33 -20.73 -0.84
N GLY A 249 -7.41 -19.79 -1.03
CA GLY A 249 -6.82 -19.46 -2.33
C GLY A 249 -6.04 -20.65 -2.92
N HIS A 250 -6.20 -20.88 -4.22
CA HIS A 250 -5.36 -21.79 -5.02
C HIS A 250 -5.39 -23.30 -4.60
N ILE A 251 -6.50 -23.82 -4.06
CA ILE A 251 -6.69 -25.25 -3.72
C ILE A 251 -7.78 -25.92 -4.59
N GLY A 252 -7.90 -25.59 -5.89
CA GLY A 252 -8.84 -26.28 -6.79
C GLY A 252 -10.33 -25.97 -6.58
N VAL A 253 -10.67 -24.97 -5.76
CA VAL A 253 -12.07 -24.55 -5.54
C VAL A 253 -12.54 -23.79 -6.78
N GLU A 254 -13.35 -24.44 -7.62
CA GLU A 254 -13.76 -23.95 -8.96
C GLU A 254 -14.16 -22.47 -8.99
N GLY A 255 -15.10 -22.05 -8.13
CA GLY A 255 -15.55 -20.65 -8.06
C GLY A 255 -14.45 -19.66 -7.64
N ASN A 256 -13.52 -20.08 -6.77
CA ASN A 256 -12.39 -19.26 -6.35
C ASN A 256 -11.34 -19.17 -7.46
N GLU A 257 -10.99 -20.28 -8.08
CA GLU A 257 -10.04 -20.31 -9.19
C GLU A 257 -10.56 -19.54 -10.40
N ARG A 258 -11.87 -19.59 -10.65
CA ARG A 258 -12.54 -18.79 -11.67
C ARG A 258 -12.40 -17.28 -11.36
N ALA A 259 -12.62 -16.87 -10.10
CA ALA A 259 -12.42 -15.48 -9.66
C ALA A 259 -10.95 -15.06 -9.74
N ASP A 260 -10.02 -15.89 -9.27
CA ASP A 260 -8.57 -15.70 -9.44
C ASP A 260 -8.18 -15.49 -10.91
N GLN A 261 -8.73 -16.31 -11.81
CA GLN A 261 -8.47 -16.21 -13.25
C GLN A 261 -9.01 -14.91 -13.84
N GLU A 262 -10.21 -14.45 -13.46
CA GLU A 262 -10.73 -13.16 -13.90
C GLU A 262 -9.97 -11.97 -13.29
N ALA A 263 -9.58 -12.04 -12.02
CA ALA A 263 -8.71 -11.04 -11.41
C ALA A 263 -7.36 -10.96 -12.13
N LYS A 264 -6.73 -12.11 -12.42
CA LYS A 264 -5.49 -12.22 -13.20
C LYS A 264 -5.67 -11.66 -14.62
N LYS A 265 -6.78 -11.97 -15.32
CA LYS A 265 -7.12 -11.36 -16.62
C LYS A 265 -7.30 -9.83 -16.51
N ALA A 266 -7.91 -9.33 -15.43
CA ALA A 266 -8.08 -7.89 -15.22
C ALA A 266 -6.75 -7.16 -15.00
N THR A 267 -5.69 -7.82 -14.50
CA THR A 267 -4.35 -7.20 -14.39
C THR A 267 -3.75 -6.83 -15.75
N THR A 268 -4.03 -7.63 -16.80
CA THR A 268 -3.50 -7.44 -18.16
C THR A 268 -4.50 -6.71 -19.06
N GLY A 269 -5.79 -7.00 -18.90
CA GLY A 269 -6.92 -6.42 -19.65
C GLY A 269 -7.41 -5.05 -19.15
N ARG A 270 -8.67 -4.76 -19.45
CA ARG A 270 -9.40 -3.57 -18.96
C ARG A 270 -10.44 -4.01 -17.92
N SER A 271 -10.83 -3.10 -17.02
CA SER A 271 -12.01 -3.29 -16.18
C SER A 271 -13.28 -3.48 -17.03
N SER A 272 -14.32 -4.07 -16.43
CA SER A 272 -15.67 -4.11 -16.99
C SER A 272 -16.18 -2.72 -17.37
N GLN A 273 -17.22 -2.70 -18.22
CA GLN A 273 -17.93 -1.48 -18.62
C GLN A 273 -18.41 -0.69 -17.39
N LYS A 274 -18.37 0.65 -17.46
CA LYS A 274 -18.66 1.51 -16.29
C LYS A 274 -20.09 1.36 -15.81
N GLU A 275 -20.99 1.09 -16.75
CA GLU A 275 -22.41 0.87 -16.56
C GLU A 275 -22.68 -0.34 -15.64
N LYS A 276 -21.76 -1.32 -15.61
CA LYS A 276 -21.76 -2.49 -14.71
C LYS A 276 -20.86 -2.31 -13.47
N LEU A 277 -20.33 -1.12 -13.22
CA LEU A 277 -19.47 -0.86 -12.06
C LEU A 277 -20.18 0.07 -11.09
N PRO A 278 -19.99 -0.11 -9.76
CA PRO A 278 -20.55 0.80 -8.79
C PRO A 278 -19.93 2.20 -8.99
N THR A 279 -20.73 3.24 -8.83
CA THR A 279 -20.37 4.62 -9.24
C THR A 279 -19.10 5.15 -8.56
N GLN A 280 -18.78 4.63 -7.37
CA GLN A 280 -17.57 4.92 -6.61
C GLN A 280 -16.28 4.46 -7.34
N LEU A 281 -16.36 3.44 -8.20
CA LEU A 281 -15.22 2.88 -8.96
C LEU A 281 -15.07 3.47 -10.38
N HIS A 282 -15.96 4.38 -10.80
CA HIS A 282 -15.92 5.02 -12.13
C HIS A 282 -14.72 5.97 -12.33
N ARG A 283 -14.09 6.36 -11.22
CA ARG A 283 -12.85 7.15 -11.14
C ARG A 283 -11.71 6.24 -10.67
N PRO A 284 -10.45 6.50 -11.08
CA PRO A 284 -9.31 5.74 -10.56
C PRO A 284 -9.20 5.92 -9.04
N LEU A 285 -8.87 4.82 -8.36
CA LEU A 285 -8.64 4.82 -6.92
C LEU A 285 -7.43 5.69 -6.53
N PRO A 286 -7.44 6.32 -5.34
CA PRO A 286 -6.26 6.99 -4.82
C PRO A 286 -5.15 5.97 -4.52
N HIS A 287 -3.90 6.40 -4.64
CA HIS A 287 -2.74 5.60 -4.27
C HIS A 287 -2.74 5.35 -2.75
N SER A 288 -2.49 4.09 -2.37
CA SER A 288 -2.39 3.64 -0.99
C SER A 288 -1.15 4.19 -0.28
N GLN A 289 -1.32 4.51 1.02
CA GLN A 289 -0.24 4.83 1.96
C GLN A 289 0.80 3.72 2.02
N THR A 290 0.35 2.48 2.16
CA THR A 290 1.19 1.30 2.39
C THR A 290 1.93 0.92 1.12
N ALA A 291 1.27 0.86 -0.04
CA ALA A 291 1.92 0.62 -1.34
C ALA A 291 3.05 1.63 -1.62
N THR A 292 2.78 2.91 -1.36
CA THR A 292 3.78 3.98 -1.57
C THR A 292 4.95 3.87 -0.58
N ILE A 293 4.72 3.45 0.67
CA ILE A 293 5.79 3.18 1.64
C ILE A 293 6.63 1.96 1.24
N CYS A 294 5.98 0.87 0.82
CA CYS A 294 6.60 -0.39 0.43
C CYS A 294 7.48 -0.22 -0.82
N THR A 295 6.98 0.43 -1.88
CA THR A 295 7.78 0.73 -3.08
C THR A 295 9.00 1.59 -2.79
N PHE A 296 8.87 2.60 -1.91
CA PHE A 296 10.02 3.43 -1.54
C PHE A 296 11.04 2.65 -0.69
N ARG A 297 10.59 1.76 0.19
CA ARG A 297 11.47 0.83 0.92
C ARG A 297 12.28 -0.04 -0.05
N GLN A 298 11.62 -0.71 -1.00
CA GLN A 298 12.28 -1.50 -2.04
C GLN A 298 13.25 -0.66 -2.89
N LYS A 299 12.94 0.62 -3.14
CA LYS A 299 13.85 1.55 -3.83
C LYS A 299 15.10 1.86 -3.00
N LEU A 300 14.97 2.04 -1.69
CA LEU A 300 16.10 2.24 -0.78
C LEU A 300 16.96 0.98 -0.65
N GLU A 301 16.35 -0.20 -0.57
CA GLU A 301 17.07 -1.48 -0.55
C GLU A 301 17.85 -1.67 -1.87
N LYS A 302 17.21 -1.48 -3.02
CA LYS A 302 17.90 -1.48 -4.33
C LYS A 302 19.03 -0.44 -4.42
N HIS A 303 18.87 0.72 -3.79
CA HIS A 303 19.92 1.74 -3.72
C HIS A 303 21.07 1.29 -2.80
N HIS A 304 20.77 0.72 -1.64
CA HIS A 304 21.76 0.18 -0.71
C HIS A 304 22.56 -0.95 -1.36
N ASN A 305 21.90 -1.91 -2.01
CA ASN A 305 22.55 -3.03 -2.70
C ASN A 305 23.49 -2.52 -3.81
N LYS A 306 23.10 -1.45 -4.51
CA LYS A 306 23.96 -0.76 -5.50
C LYS A 306 25.14 0.01 -4.87
N GLN A 307 25.02 0.49 -3.64
CA GLN A 307 26.16 1.06 -2.89
C GLN A 307 27.09 -0.06 -2.40
N TRP A 308 26.54 -1.15 -1.84
CA TRP A 308 27.28 -2.29 -1.33
C TRP A 308 28.14 -2.93 -2.42
N ARG A 309 27.57 -3.21 -3.60
CA ARG A 309 28.28 -3.74 -4.78
C ARG A 309 29.41 -2.86 -5.32
N LYS A 310 29.55 -1.61 -4.84
CA LYS A 310 30.68 -0.71 -5.14
C LYS A 310 31.74 -0.66 -4.04
N SER A 311 31.49 -1.25 -2.87
CA SER A 311 32.48 -1.32 -1.78
C SER A 311 33.59 -2.28 -2.20
N PRO A 312 34.88 -1.97 -1.99
CA PRO A 312 35.97 -2.92 -2.24
C PRO A 312 35.83 -4.20 -1.39
N ARG A 313 35.08 -4.14 -0.28
CA ARG A 313 34.77 -5.29 0.57
C ARG A 313 33.77 -6.27 -0.04
N PHE A 314 32.98 -5.85 -1.03
CA PHE A 314 32.00 -6.73 -1.69
C PHE A 314 32.68 -7.91 -2.38
N ALA A 315 33.75 -7.66 -3.14
CA ALA A 315 34.52 -8.71 -3.82
C ALA A 315 35.15 -9.71 -2.83
N GLN A 316 35.57 -9.24 -1.66
CA GLN A 316 36.08 -10.10 -0.57
C GLN A 316 34.95 -10.91 0.08
N PHE A 317 33.78 -10.30 0.27
CA PHE A 317 32.62 -10.92 0.87
C PHE A 317 32.01 -12.03 -0.01
N GLN A 318 31.94 -11.83 -1.33
CA GLN A 318 31.46 -12.85 -2.29
C GLN A 318 32.28 -14.15 -2.28
N CYS A 319 33.54 -14.10 -1.84
CA CYS A 319 34.38 -15.29 -1.69
C CYS A 319 34.05 -16.10 -0.42
N ILE A 320 33.32 -15.51 0.53
CA ILE A 320 32.96 -16.10 1.83
C ILE A 320 31.51 -16.57 1.81
N ASP A 321 30.60 -15.74 1.29
CA ASP A 321 29.19 -16.07 1.11
C ASP A 321 28.76 -15.78 -0.35
N PRO A 322 28.65 -16.82 -1.21
CA PRO A 322 28.16 -16.67 -2.57
C PRO A 322 26.63 -16.50 -2.63
N SER A 323 25.90 -16.83 -1.55
CA SER A 323 24.50 -16.45 -1.40
C SER A 323 24.42 -15.01 -0.91
N ASP A 324 24.39 -14.08 -1.88
CA ASP A 324 24.30 -12.64 -1.65
C ASP A 324 23.25 -12.35 -0.56
N ALA A 325 23.63 -11.74 0.58
CA ALA A 325 22.66 -11.30 1.60
C ALA A 325 21.63 -10.29 1.05
N THR A 326 21.85 -9.82 -0.19
CA THR A 326 20.95 -9.00 -0.98
C THR A 326 20.00 -9.78 -1.91
N THR A 327 20.01 -11.12 -1.87
CA THR A 327 19.08 -12.04 -2.56
C THR A 327 18.00 -12.65 -1.65
N ALA A 328 17.95 -12.30 -0.36
CA ALA A 328 16.81 -12.63 0.49
C ALA A 328 15.57 -11.83 0.03
N SER A 329 14.66 -12.57 -0.61
CA SER A 329 13.33 -12.23 -1.17
C SER A 329 12.57 -11.07 -0.52
#